data_AF-A0AA39NC53-F1
#
_entry.id   AF-A0AA39NC53-F1
#
_cell.length_a   1.000
_cell.length_b   1.000
_cell.length_c   1.000
_cell.angle_alpha   90.00
_cell.angle_beta   90.00
_cell.angle_gamma   90.00
#
_symmetry.space_group_name_H-M   'P 1'
#
loop_
_entity.id
_entity.type
_entity.pdbx_description
1 polymer ?
#
loop_
_entity_poly.entity_id
_entity_poly.type
_entity_poly.pdbx_seq_one_letter_code
_entity_poly.pdbx_strand_id
1 'polypeptide(L)'
;MGQLFLSRKGGSVYVLLLEHVTGTDLRYLCEMGDEMGDIVADYLCEKHCDVIFSTISGLAMDFIQLGVSQSDLAPRNTIIRPPARRGPFCSTEHCPARNEIDTDDPQAVMVDFERVVFCDPIQQLTIDFYRKRFVDIAPSNYLADWFRNLCGYPQP
;
A
#
# COMPACT_ATOMS: atom_id res chain seq x y z
N MET A 1 3.60 21.74 2.74
CA MET A 1 4.98 21.81 2.21
C MET A 1 5.21 20.53 1.43
N GLY A 2 5.38 20.58 0.09
CA GLY A 2 5.43 19.41 -0.78
C GLY A 2 6.61 18.45 -0.52
N GLN A 3 6.50 17.22 -1.00
CA GLN A 3 7.56 16.21 -0.93
C GLN A 3 8.51 16.39 -2.12
N LEU A 4 9.83 16.32 -1.88
CA LEU A 4 10.87 16.58 -2.87
C LEU A 4 11.50 15.25 -3.33
N PHE A 5 11.41 14.94 -4.62
CA PHE A 5 12.13 13.81 -5.23
C PHE A 5 13.26 14.34 -6.13
N LEU A 6 14.45 13.76 -5.99
CA LEU A 6 15.65 14.14 -6.72
C LEU A 6 16.05 13.02 -7.70
N SER A 7 16.07 13.33 -8.99
CA SER A 7 16.66 12.45 -10.01
C SER A 7 17.83 13.15 -10.69
N ARG A 8 18.92 12.43 -10.95
CA ARG A 8 20.16 13.00 -11.51
C ARG A 8 20.54 12.28 -12.81
N LYS A 9 20.59 13.01 -13.91
CA LYS A 9 21.06 12.51 -15.22
C LYS A 9 21.98 13.56 -15.85
N GLY A 10 23.23 13.18 -16.15
CA GLY A 10 24.17 14.02 -16.90
C GLY A 10 24.50 15.37 -16.25
N GLY A 11 24.49 15.46 -14.92
CA GLY A 11 24.80 16.71 -14.19
C GLY A 11 23.58 17.58 -13.86
N SER A 12 22.42 17.33 -14.49
CA SER A 12 21.16 18.01 -14.18
C SER A 12 20.42 17.31 -13.03
N VAL A 13 19.81 18.11 -12.14
CA VAL A 13 18.92 17.64 -11.07
C VAL A 13 17.49 17.96 -11.46
N TYR A 14 16.65 16.94 -11.55
CA TYR A 14 15.22 17.09 -11.73
C TYR A 14 14.57 17.07 -10.35
N VAL A 15 13.79 18.11 -10.07
CA VAL A 15 13.03 18.26 -8.84
C VAL A 15 11.55 18.09 -9.18
N LEU A 16 10.92 17.09 -8.59
CA LEU A 16 9.47 16.93 -8.65
C LEU A 16 8.88 17.48 -7.35
N LEU A 17 7.95 18.43 -7.49
CA LEU A 17 7.15 18.94 -6.38
C LEU A 17 5.81 18.22 -6.38
N LEU A 18 5.59 17.38 -5.37
CA LEU A 18 4.36 16.60 -5.22
C LEU A 18 3.51 17.12 -4.06
N GLU A 19 2.25 16.68 -4.03
CA GLU A 19 1.36 16.88 -2.88
C GLU A 19 2.06 16.39 -1.60
N HIS A 20 1.86 17.14 -0.52
CA HIS A 20 2.24 16.67 0.80
C HIS A 20 1.14 15.77 1.36
N VAL A 21 1.38 14.47 1.34
CA VAL A 21 0.49 13.49 1.95
C VAL A 21 0.84 13.36 3.43
N THR A 22 -0.05 13.83 4.29
CA THR A 22 0.03 13.52 5.73
C THR A 22 -0.29 12.05 5.95
N GLY A 23 0.40 11.40 6.89
CA GLY A 23 0.15 10.02 7.25
C GLY A 23 1.44 9.27 7.55
N THR A 24 1.29 7.96 7.74
CA THR A 24 2.41 7.04 7.94
C THR A 24 2.35 6.01 6.82
N ASP A 25 3.49 5.75 6.18
CA ASP A 25 3.59 4.64 5.23
C ASP A 25 3.54 3.29 5.94
N LEU A 26 3.05 2.27 5.25
CA LEU A 26 2.76 0.97 5.87
C LEU A 26 4.02 0.16 6.28
N ARG A 27 5.25 0.68 6.10
CA ARG A 27 6.47 -0.02 6.54
C ARG A 27 6.54 -0.24 8.04
N TYR A 28 5.87 0.56 8.85
CA TYR A 28 5.89 0.34 10.30
C TYR A 28 5.29 -1.02 10.69
N LEU A 29 4.41 -1.58 9.85
CA LEU A 29 3.85 -2.94 10.02
C LEU A 29 4.80 -4.04 9.53
N CYS A 30 5.87 -3.68 8.82
CA CYS A 30 6.88 -4.62 8.38
C CYS A 30 8.02 -4.80 9.39
N GLU A 31 8.05 -4.02 10.48
CA GLU A 31 9.05 -4.15 11.52
C GLU A 31 8.97 -5.53 12.19
N MET A 32 10.09 -6.01 12.74
CA MET A 32 10.12 -7.28 13.46
C MET A 32 9.22 -7.21 14.69
N GLY A 33 8.40 -8.23 14.86
CA GLY A 33 7.53 -8.42 16.02
C GLY A 33 8.29 -8.84 17.28
N ASP A 34 7.51 -9.15 18.32
CA ASP A 34 8.04 -9.64 19.60
C ASP A 34 8.63 -11.06 19.47
N GLU A 35 8.14 -11.85 18.52
CA GLU A 35 8.59 -13.22 18.24
C GLU A 35 9.54 -13.30 17.03
N MET A 36 10.56 -14.16 17.12
CA MET A 36 11.59 -14.31 16.08
C MET A 36 10.98 -14.92 14.80
N GLY A 37 10.81 -14.08 13.77
CA GLY A 37 10.31 -14.48 12.45
C GLY A 37 8.95 -13.87 12.10
N ASP A 38 8.28 -13.29 13.09
CA ASP A 38 7.04 -12.55 12.91
C ASP A 38 7.35 -11.09 12.61
N ILE A 39 6.50 -10.48 11.77
CA ILE A 39 6.46 -9.04 11.58
C ILE A 39 5.26 -8.47 12.32
N VAL A 40 5.28 -7.16 12.60
CA VAL A 40 4.17 -6.47 13.28
C VAL A 40 2.81 -6.75 12.60
N ALA A 41 2.79 -6.85 11.27
CA ALA A 41 1.58 -7.18 10.50
C ALA A 41 0.94 -8.53 10.85
N ASP A 42 1.69 -9.51 11.36
CA ASP A 42 1.14 -10.81 11.74
C ASP A 42 0.20 -10.72 12.96
N TYR A 43 0.28 -9.62 13.73
CA TYR A 43 -0.62 -9.33 14.86
C TYR A 43 -1.84 -8.47 14.48
N LEU A 44 -2.07 -8.20 13.19
CA LEU A 44 -3.25 -7.50 12.74
C LEU A 44 -4.51 -8.33 13.03
N CYS A 45 -5.56 -7.66 13.52
CA CYS A 45 -6.86 -8.30 13.61
C CYS A 45 -7.48 -8.49 12.22
N GLU A 46 -8.38 -9.46 12.08
CA GLU A 46 -9.07 -9.78 10.81
C GLU A 46 -9.71 -8.55 10.16
N LYS A 47 -10.36 -7.69 10.96
CA LYS A 47 -10.99 -6.45 10.45
C LYS A 47 -9.96 -5.52 9.80
N HIS A 48 -8.78 -5.34 10.42
CA HIS A 48 -7.73 -4.50 9.86
C HIS A 48 -7.06 -5.14 8.65
N CYS A 49 -6.87 -6.47 8.64
CA CYS A 49 -6.41 -7.19 7.46
C CYS A 49 -7.33 -6.95 6.27
N ASP A 50 -8.64 -7.13 6.43
CA ASP A 50 -9.62 -6.96 5.35
C ASP A 50 -9.67 -5.51 4.85
N VAL A 51 -9.62 -4.56 5.77
CA VAL A 51 -9.63 -3.12 5.44
C VAL A 51 -8.37 -2.73 4.67
N ILE A 52 -7.19 -3.15 5.12
CA ILE A 52 -5.93 -2.84 4.43
C ILE A 52 -5.92 -3.48 3.04
N PHE A 53 -6.33 -4.75 2.93
CA PHE A 53 -6.39 -5.46 1.66
C PHE A 53 -7.38 -4.82 0.68
N SER A 54 -8.59 -4.52 1.11
CA SER A 54 -9.61 -3.87 0.26
C SER A 54 -9.17 -2.48 -0.20
N THR A 55 -8.49 -1.73 0.67
CA THR A 55 -7.94 -0.41 0.34
C THR A 55 -6.84 -0.50 -0.72
N ILE A 56 -5.88 -1.41 -0.55
CA ILE A 56 -4.76 -1.59 -1.50
C ILE A 56 -5.24 -2.15 -2.84
N SER A 57 -6.15 -3.12 -2.82
CA SER A 57 -6.74 -3.67 -4.04
C SER A 57 -7.60 -2.63 -4.78
N GLY A 58 -8.29 -1.75 -4.05
CA GLY A 58 -8.94 -0.56 -4.62
C GLY A 58 -7.97 0.33 -5.38
N LEU A 59 -6.86 0.73 -4.74
CA LEU A 59 -5.80 1.52 -5.39
C LEU A 59 -5.26 0.83 -6.65
N ALA A 60 -4.98 -0.47 -6.58
CA ALA A 60 -4.51 -1.24 -7.73
C ALA A 60 -5.54 -1.23 -8.87
N MET A 61 -6.82 -1.42 -8.55
CA MET A 61 -7.90 -1.40 -9.55
C MET A 61 -8.09 -0.02 -10.18
N ASP A 62 -7.93 1.06 -9.43
CA ASP A 62 -8.00 2.44 -9.95
C ASP A 62 -6.89 2.67 -10.99
N PHE A 63 -5.66 2.22 -10.73
CA PHE A 63 -4.57 2.29 -11.71
C PHE A 63 -4.87 1.46 -12.96
N ILE A 64 -5.31 0.22 -12.78
CA ILE A 64 -5.65 -0.67 -13.88
C ILE A 64 -6.73 0.00 -14.75
N GLN A 65 -7.81 0.52 -14.18
CA GLN A 65 -8.88 1.19 -14.94
C GLN A 65 -8.40 2.40 -15.75
N LEU A 66 -7.34 3.08 -15.29
CA LEU A 66 -6.70 4.18 -16.00
C LEU A 66 -5.65 3.72 -17.04
N GLY A 67 -5.51 2.41 -17.26
CA GLY A 67 -4.50 1.84 -18.15
C GLY A 67 -3.08 1.92 -17.57
N VAL A 68 -2.94 2.00 -16.25
CA VAL A 68 -1.64 2.08 -15.56
C VAL A 68 -1.38 0.76 -14.84
N SER A 69 -0.26 0.12 -15.18
CA SER A 69 0.28 -1.03 -14.44
C SER A 69 1.41 -0.55 -13.53
N GLN A 70 1.15 -0.52 -12.22
CA GLN A 70 2.14 -0.16 -11.21
C GLN A 70 2.88 -1.44 -10.77
N SER A 71 4.20 -1.47 -10.92
CA SER A 71 5.03 -2.67 -10.69
C SER A 71 5.73 -2.71 -9.32
N ASP A 72 5.45 -1.74 -8.45
CA ASP A 72 6.08 -1.59 -7.14
C ASP A 72 5.08 -1.19 -6.04
N LEU A 73 3.92 -1.86 -6.01
CA LEU A 73 2.86 -1.63 -5.03
C LEU A 73 3.31 -2.33 -3.77
N ALA A 74 3.98 -1.58 -2.90
CA ALA A 74 4.69 -2.10 -1.74
C ALA A 74 4.36 -1.26 -0.49
N PRO A 75 4.51 -1.81 0.73
CA PRO A 75 4.19 -1.08 1.96
C PRO A 75 4.88 0.29 2.08
N ARG A 76 6.12 0.38 1.59
CA ARG A 76 6.93 1.62 1.57
C ARG A 76 6.40 2.74 0.68
N ASN A 77 5.58 2.36 -0.29
CA ASN A 77 5.02 3.28 -1.27
C ASN A 77 3.52 3.53 -1.00
N THR A 78 2.95 2.93 0.05
CA THR A 78 1.54 3.13 0.42
C THR A 78 1.45 3.89 1.73
N ILE A 79 0.94 5.11 1.68
CA ILE A 79 0.69 5.97 2.84
C ILE A 79 -0.78 5.83 3.26
N ILE A 80 -1.03 5.47 4.51
CA ILE A 80 -2.38 5.60 5.10
C ILE A 80 -2.51 7.00 5.67
N ARG A 81 -3.55 7.72 5.24
CA ARG A 81 -3.85 9.05 5.76
C ARG A 81 -4.34 8.94 7.20
N PRO A 82 -4.05 9.94 8.05
CA PRO A 82 -4.54 9.97 9.41
C PRO A 82 -6.07 9.92 9.43
N PRO A 83 -6.67 9.18 10.37
CA PRO A 83 -8.10 9.07 10.48
C PRO A 83 -8.73 10.41 10.86
N ALA A 84 -9.91 10.71 10.31
CA ALA A 84 -10.62 11.96 10.59
C ALA A 84 -11.12 12.04 12.06
N ARG A 85 -11.36 10.88 12.68
CA ARG A 85 -11.77 10.76 14.08
C ARG A 85 -10.65 10.11 14.90
N ARG A 86 -10.67 10.34 16.21
CA ARG A 86 -9.75 9.70 17.16
C ARG A 86 -10.42 8.52 17.85
N GLY A 87 -9.62 7.53 18.22
CA GLY A 87 -10.04 6.43 19.08
C GLY A 87 -9.55 5.08 18.57
N PRO A 88 -9.87 4.00 19.30
CA PRO A 88 -9.60 2.67 18.81
C PRO A 88 -10.58 2.31 17.69
N PHE A 89 -10.05 1.83 16.57
CA PHE A 89 -10.80 1.37 15.40
C PHE A 89 -11.07 -0.14 15.42
N CYS A 90 -10.48 -0.85 16.38
CA CYS A 90 -10.84 -2.23 16.71
C CYS A 90 -10.83 -2.47 18.23
N SER A 91 -11.49 -3.55 18.66
CA SER A 91 -11.50 -4.03 20.05
C SER A 91 -10.36 -5.00 20.37
N THR A 92 -9.67 -5.55 19.36
CA THR A 92 -8.56 -6.49 19.55
C THR A 92 -7.40 -5.83 20.28
N GLU A 93 -7.04 -6.40 21.44
CA GLU A 93 -5.87 -5.98 22.19
C GLU A 93 -4.60 -6.26 21.37
N HIS A 94 -3.58 -5.41 21.52
CA HIS A 94 -2.30 -5.50 20.80
C HIS A 94 -2.36 -5.41 19.26
N CYS A 95 -3.51 -5.21 18.63
CA CYS A 95 -3.55 -4.93 17.20
C CYS A 95 -2.76 -3.64 16.90
N PRO A 96 -1.71 -3.69 16.07
CA PRO A 96 -0.83 -2.54 15.84
C PRO A 96 -1.53 -1.39 15.09
N ALA A 97 -2.54 -1.71 14.29
CA ALA A 97 -3.33 -0.72 13.56
C ALA A 97 -4.48 -0.13 14.39
N ARG A 98 -4.66 -0.56 15.66
CA ARG A 98 -5.83 -0.23 16.49
C ARG A 98 -6.15 1.26 16.56
N ASN A 99 -5.14 2.12 16.64
CA ASN A 99 -5.32 3.57 16.73
C ASN A 99 -4.88 4.32 15.48
N GLU A 100 -4.37 3.60 14.47
CA GLU A 100 -3.72 4.20 13.30
C GLU A 100 -4.61 4.16 12.06
N ILE A 101 -5.43 3.11 11.90
CA ILE A 101 -6.22 2.87 10.68
C ILE A 101 -7.70 2.79 11.03
N ASP A 102 -8.47 3.76 10.52
CA ASP A 102 -9.92 3.71 10.59
C ASP A 102 -10.46 2.60 9.71
N THR A 103 -11.16 1.66 10.33
CA THR A 103 -11.75 0.52 9.62
C THR A 103 -13.01 0.87 8.86
N ASP A 104 -13.62 2.03 9.15
CA ASP A 104 -14.88 2.46 8.55
C ASP A 104 -14.67 3.46 7.40
N ASP A 105 -13.55 4.18 7.39
CA ASP A 105 -13.13 5.11 6.33
C ASP A 105 -11.60 5.08 6.12
N PRO A 106 -11.04 3.96 5.62
CA PRO A 106 -9.62 3.87 5.34
C PRO A 106 -9.27 4.72 4.12
N GLN A 107 -8.28 5.60 4.27
CA GLN A 107 -7.79 6.41 3.16
C GLN A 107 -6.31 6.11 2.92
N ALA A 108 -5.98 5.72 1.69
CA ALA A 108 -4.61 5.45 1.29
C ALA A 108 -4.20 6.25 0.07
N VAL A 109 -2.90 6.52 -0.04
CA VAL A 109 -2.26 7.12 -1.21
C VAL A 109 -1.07 6.27 -1.60
N MET A 110 -1.00 5.95 -2.87
CA MET A 110 0.21 5.41 -3.46
C MET A 110 1.15 6.56 -3.82
N VAL A 111 2.42 6.43 -3.43
CA VAL A 111 3.53 7.29 -3.83
C VAL A 111 4.53 6.48 -4.65
N ASP A 112 5.56 7.14 -5.17
CA ASP A 112 6.60 6.52 -6.00
C ASP A 112 6.08 5.81 -7.26
N PHE A 113 5.95 6.61 -8.32
CA PHE A 113 5.51 6.17 -9.64
C PHE A 113 6.68 5.90 -10.60
N GLU A 114 7.90 5.66 -10.11
CA GLU A 114 9.05 5.40 -10.98
C GLU A 114 8.84 4.16 -11.89
N ARG A 115 8.09 3.16 -11.41
CA ARG A 115 7.90 1.86 -12.07
C ARG A 115 6.47 1.64 -12.56
N VAL A 116 6.00 2.55 -13.41
CA VAL A 116 4.70 2.41 -14.10
C VAL A 116 4.86 2.07 -15.58
N VAL A 117 3.94 1.24 -16.07
CA VAL A 117 3.78 0.94 -17.50
C VAL A 117 2.38 1.35 -17.92
N PHE A 118 2.28 2.08 -19.03
CA PHE A 118 0.99 2.44 -19.62
C PHE A 118 0.56 1.37 -20.62
N CYS A 119 -0.67 0.89 -20.47
CA CYS A 119 -1.30 -0.12 -21.29
C CYS A 119 -2.54 0.50 -21.95
N ASP A 120 -2.41 0.94 -23.21
CA ASP A 120 -3.51 1.50 -24.01
C ASP A 120 -3.67 0.71 -25.32
N PRO A 121 -4.89 0.21 -25.65
CA PRO A 121 -6.11 0.24 -24.85
C PRO A 121 -6.14 -0.84 -23.78
N ILE A 122 -6.69 -0.50 -22.60
CA ILE A 122 -6.98 -1.54 -21.62
C ILE A 122 -8.21 -2.35 -22.04
N GLN A 123 -8.07 -3.67 -22.02
CA GLN A 123 -9.14 -4.58 -22.35
C GLN A 123 -9.98 -4.87 -21.10
N GLN A 124 -11.31 -4.90 -21.26
CA GLN A 124 -12.23 -5.26 -20.17
C GLN A 124 -11.87 -6.62 -19.53
N LEU A 125 -11.38 -7.56 -20.34
CA LEU A 125 -10.88 -8.87 -19.87
C LEU A 125 -9.75 -8.74 -18.84
N THR A 126 -8.87 -7.75 -18.98
CA THR A 126 -7.79 -7.49 -18.01
C THR A 126 -8.39 -7.00 -16.69
N ILE A 127 -9.34 -6.07 -16.75
CA ILE A 127 -10.04 -5.54 -15.56
C ILE A 127 -10.75 -6.69 -14.82
N ASP A 128 -11.49 -7.52 -15.56
CA ASP A 128 -12.24 -8.64 -15.01
C ASP A 128 -11.32 -9.70 -14.39
N PHE A 129 -10.16 -9.96 -15.02
CA PHE A 129 -9.14 -10.85 -14.49
C PHE A 129 -8.62 -10.39 -13.12
N TYR A 130 -8.23 -9.12 -12.99
CA TYR A 130 -7.74 -8.59 -11.71
C TYR A 130 -8.83 -8.52 -10.64
N ARG A 131 -10.05 -8.14 -11.02
CA ARG A 131 -11.19 -8.13 -10.10
C ARG A 131 -11.45 -9.52 -9.54
N LYS A 132 -11.44 -10.56 -10.39
CA LYS A 132 -11.56 -11.96 -9.94
C LYS A 132 -10.39 -12.36 -9.04
N ARG A 133 -9.16 -12.02 -9.42
CA ARG A 133 -7.96 -12.31 -8.62
C ARG A 133 -8.07 -11.76 -7.20
N PHE A 134 -8.53 -10.52 -7.02
CA PHE A 134 -8.66 -9.93 -5.69
C PHE A 134 -9.81 -10.53 -4.88
N VAL A 135 -10.86 -11.04 -5.51
CA VAL A 135 -11.97 -11.74 -4.83
C VAL A 135 -11.56 -13.14 -4.36
N ASP A 136 -10.76 -13.85 -5.16
CA ASP A 136 -10.40 -15.25 -4.89
C ASP A 136 -9.21 -15.40 -3.90
N ILE A 137 -8.53 -14.31 -3.56
CA ILE A 137 -7.36 -14.32 -2.66
C ILE A 137 -7.78 -14.10 -1.21
N ALA A 138 -7.24 -14.92 -0.30
CA ALA A 138 -7.37 -14.69 1.13
C ALA A 138 -6.54 -13.43 1.55
N PRO A 139 -7.18 -12.40 2.15
CA PRO A 139 -6.51 -11.16 2.54
C PRO A 139 -5.27 -11.37 3.42
N SER A 140 -5.38 -12.23 4.43
CA SER A 140 -4.28 -12.55 5.36
C SER A 140 -3.06 -13.12 4.65
N ASN A 141 -3.25 -14.09 3.75
CA ASN A 141 -2.16 -14.70 3.00
C ASN A 141 -1.47 -13.68 2.08
N TYR A 142 -2.26 -12.85 1.38
CA TYR A 142 -1.70 -11.81 0.53
C TYR A 142 -0.89 -10.80 1.33
N LEU A 143 -1.45 -10.30 2.43
CA LEU A 143 -0.80 -9.30 3.26
C LEU A 143 0.46 -9.85 3.94
N ALA A 144 0.45 -11.10 4.39
CA ALA A 144 1.63 -11.75 4.96
C ALA A 144 2.83 -11.71 4.00
N ASP A 145 2.63 -12.04 2.73
CA ASP A 145 3.67 -11.96 1.70
C ASP A 145 4.02 -10.51 1.34
N TRP A 146 2.99 -9.67 1.21
CA TRP A 146 3.12 -8.27 0.81
C TRP A 146 3.93 -7.44 1.82
N PHE A 147 3.67 -7.61 3.12
CA PHE A 147 4.42 -6.94 4.18
C PHE A 147 5.85 -7.47 4.32
N ARG A 148 6.08 -8.75 4.02
CA ARG A 148 7.43 -9.36 3.99
C ARG A 148 8.26 -8.92 2.77
N ASN A 149 7.64 -8.29 1.77
CA ASN A 149 8.33 -7.71 0.61
C ASN A 149 9.06 -6.39 0.94
N LEU A 150 9.84 -6.40 2.03
CA LEU A 150 10.63 -5.29 2.55
C LEU A 150 11.75 -4.86 1.59
N CYS A 151 12.28 -5.79 0.80
CA CYS A 151 13.51 -5.61 0.01
C CYS A 151 13.32 -5.80 -1.51
N GLY A 152 12.09 -5.85 -2.02
CA GLY A 152 11.82 -6.10 -3.43
C GLY A 152 12.18 -4.96 -4.39
N TYR A 153 13.46 -4.58 -4.47
CA TYR A 153 14.01 -4.28 -5.79
C TYR A 153 14.37 -5.63 -6.42
N PRO A 154 13.66 -6.13 -7.44
CA PRO A 154 14.28 -7.09 -8.32
C PRO A 154 15.55 -6.43 -8.89
N GLN A 155 16.68 -7.12 -8.72
CA GLN A 155 17.90 -6.81 -9.48
C GLN A 155 17.56 -6.86 -10.97
N PRO A 156 18.16 -5.97 -11.79
CA PRO A 156 17.92 -5.93 -13.24
C PRO A 156 18.15 -7.27 -13.94
#